data_AF-A0A953LHP3-F1
#
_entry.id   AF-A0A953LHP3-F1
#
_cell.length_a   1.000
_cell.length_b   1.000
_cell.length_c   1.000
_cell.angle_alpha   90.00
_cell.angle_beta   90.00
_cell.angle_gamma   90.00
#
_symmetry.space_group_name_H-M   'P 1'
#
loop_
_entity.id
_entity.type
_entity.pdbx_description
1 polymer ?
#
loop_
_entity_poly.entity_id
_entity_poly.type
_entity_poly.pdbx_seq_one_letter_code
_entity_poly.pdbx_strand_id
1 'polypeptide(L)'
;MCAGRGASREEVRRGAANQGTRESGGCVAMPFTLWERYPVFGEHDRDTLAQLGRCAEAGRAVGAALMADGHKGYSQPIGGVLFYERFVSPSGVGYDIACGNKAVRTDLVYGEIR
;
A
#
# COMPACT_ATOMS: atom_id res chain seq x y z
N MET A 1 -4.50 -13.14 21.65
CA MET A 1 -3.52 -12.03 21.80
C MET A 1 -2.23 -12.46 21.14
N CYS A 2 -1.97 -12.00 19.91
CA CYS A 2 -0.73 -12.31 19.21
C CYS A 2 0.27 -11.19 19.51
N ALA A 3 1.32 -11.50 20.26
CA ALA A 3 2.36 -10.53 20.59
C ALA A 3 3.24 -10.27 19.35
N GLY A 4 2.94 -9.19 18.63
CA GLY A 4 3.76 -8.73 17.52
C GLY A 4 5.07 -8.14 18.05
N ARG A 5 6.17 -8.89 17.93
CA ARG A 5 7.51 -8.32 18.05
C ARG A 5 7.70 -7.34 16.90
N GLY A 6 7.95 -6.07 17.22
CA GLY A 6 8.23 -5.05 16.22
C GLY A 6 9.45 -5.45 15.38
N ALA A 7 9.28 -5.48 14.05
CA ALA A 7 10.40 -5.72 13.15
C ALA A 7 11.43 -4.60 13.31
N SER A 8 12.66 -4.98 13.63
CA SER A 8 13.79 -4.07 13.77
C SER A 8 14.09 -3.36 12.45
N ARG A 9 14.68 -2.15 12.54
CA ARG A 9 15.14 -1.35 11.39
C ARG A 9 16.03 -2.13 10.41
N GLU A 10 16.67 -3.21 10.85
CA GLU A 10 17.51 -4.08 10.03
C GLU A 10 16.73 -5.18 9.31
N GLU A 11 15.64 -5.69 9.90
CA GLU A 11 14.73 -6.66 9.26
C GLU A 11 13.97 -6.03 8.09
N VAL A 12 13.59 -4.75 8.20
CA VAL A 12 13.02 -3.97 7.08
C VAL A 12 14.05 -3.79 5.95
N ARG A 13 15.34 -3.64 6.28
CA ARG A 13 16.43 -3.55 5.28
C ARG A 13 16.68 -4.88 4.57
N ARG A 14 16.59 -6.01 5.28
CA ARG A 14 16.71 -7.35 4.68
C ARG A 14 15.50 -7.72 3.81
N GLY A 15 14.30 -7.25 4.15
CA GLY A 15 13.09 -7.47 3.35
C GLY A 15 13.10 -6.78 1.98
N ALA A 16 13.76 -5.63 1.86
CA ALA A 16 13.88 -4.89 0.60
C ALA A 16 14.93 -5.48 -0.38
N ALA A 17 15.85 -6.33 0.10
CA ALA A 17 16.96 -6.86 -0.69
C ALA A 17 16.64 -8.17 -1.42
N ASN A 18 15.47 -8.78 -1.19
CA ASN A 18 15.10 -10.02 -1.87
C ASN A 18 14.34 -9.72 -3.16
N GLN A 19 15.09 -9.55 -4.25
CA GLN A 19 14.59 -9.93 -5.57
C GLN A 19 14.19 -11.41 -5.49
N GLY A 20 12.89 -11.70 -5.53
CA GLY A 20 12.36 -13.00 -5.19
C GLY A 20 11.18 -13.40 -6.06
N THR A 21 11.42 -13.60 -7.36
CA THR A 21 10.60 -14.53 -8.15
C THR A 21 10.87 -15.94 -7.64
N ARG A 22 10.18 -16.38 -6.58
CA ARG A 22 10.13 -17.79 -6.22
C ARG A 22 8.88 -18.39 -6.85
N GLU A 23 9.08 -19.04 -7.98
CA GLU A 23 8.10 -19.97 -8.54
C GLU A 23 7.97 -21.18 -7.62
N SER A 24 6.88 -21.23 -6.86
CA SER A 24 6.35 -22.48 -6.32
C SER A 24 4.86 -22.30 -6.00
N GLY A 25 4.00 -22.69 -6.95
CA GLY A 25 2.57 -22.92 -6.72
C GLY A 25 1.66 -21.69 -6.64
N GLY A 26 0.99 -21.37 -7.76
CA GLY A 26 -0.40 -20.89 -7.79
C GLY A 26 -0.74 -19.47 -7.31
N CYS A 27 0.22 -18.63 -6.93
CA CYS A 27 0.01 -17.20 -6.71
C CYS A 27 1.00 -16.43 -7.57
N VAL A 28 0.53 -15.77 -8.62
CA VAL A 28 1.38 -14.89 -9.43
C VAL A 28 1.77 -13.72 -8.55
N ALA A 29 3.01 -13.67 -8.08
CA ALA A 29 3.54 -12.50 -7.41
C ALA A 29 3.41 -11.33 -8.39
N MET A 30 2.54 -10.35 -8.06
CA MET A 30 2.42 -9.15 -8.89
C MET A 30 3.78 -8.44 -8.88
N PRO A 31 4.39 -8.22 -10.05
CA PRO A 31 5.68 -7.54 -10.11
C PRO A 31 5.52 -6.12 -9.57
N PHE A 32 6.41 -5.71 -8.69
CA PHE A 32 6.55 -4.32 -8.25
C PHE A 32 7.92 -3.79 -8.67
N THR A 33 7.98 -2.49 -8.89
CA THR A 33 9.24 -1.76 -9.06
C THR A 33 9.62 -1.09 -7.74
N LEU A 34 10.90 -0.81 -7.54
CA LEU A 34 11.34 -0.01 -6.41
C LEU A 34 11.45 1.44 -6.85
N TRP A 35 10.64 2.31 -6.25
CA TRP A 35 10.85 3.75 -6.30
C TRP A 35 11.62 4.15 -5.04
N GLU A 36 12.86 4.60 -5.21
CA GLU A 36 13.84 4.75 -4.12
C GLU A 36 14.06 3.43 -3.36
N ARG A 37 13.29 3.22 -2.29
CA ARG A 37 13.31 2.04 -1.42
C ARG A 37 11.92 1.45 -1.18
N TYR A 38 10.90 1.98 -1.85
CA TYR A 38 9.50 1.62 -1.63
C TYR A 38 8.95 0.81 -2.80
N PRO A 39 8.22 -0.29 -2.55
CA PRO A 39 7.54 -1.01 -3.61
C PRO A 39 6.43 -0.16 -4.23
N VAL A 40 6.41 -0.15 -5.56
CA VAL A 40 5.43 0.51 -6.41
C VAL A 40 4.88 -0.52 -7.40
N PHE A 41 3.58 -0.76 -7.32
CA PHE A 41 2.89 -1.67 -8.21
C PHE A 41 2.33 -0.88 -9.39
N GLY A 42 2.54 -1.30 -10.63
CA GLY A 42 2.05 -0.56 -11.80
C GLY A 42 2.88 0.67 -12.17
N GLU A 43 2.31 1.51 -13.05
CA GLU A 43 2.93 2.73 -13.56
C GLU A 43 2.22 3.97 -13.04
N HIS A 44 2.98 4.99 -12.63
CA HIS A 44 2.45 6.22 -12.06
C HIS A 44 3.16 7.45 -12.62
N ASP A 45 2.47 8.58 -12.61
CA ASP A 45 3.07 9.87 -12.93
C ASP A 45 4.09 10.30 -11.86
N ARG A 46 4.99 11.21 -12.25
CA ARG A 46 6.07 11.69 -11.39
C ARG A 46 5.57 12.44 -10.15
N ASP A 47 4.44 13.13 -10.24
CA ASP A 47 3.92 13.91 -9.11
C ASP A 47 3.43 12.97 -7.99
N THR A 48 2.76 11.88 -8.36
CA THR A 48 2.32 10.83 -7.42
C THR A 48 3.50 10.20 -6.69
N LEU A 49 4.55 9.83 -7.44
CA LEU A 49 5.77 9.24 -6.88
C LEU A 49 6.50 10.23 -5.96
N ALA A 50 6.61 11.50 -6.37
CA ALA A 50 7.20 12.55 -5.55
C ALA A 50 6.37 12.82 -4.28
N GLN A 51 5.04 12.70 -4.36
CA GLN A 51 4.15 12.86 -3.20
C GLN A 51 4.35 11.74 -2.18
N LEU A 52 4.50 10.49 -2.63
CA LEU A 52 4.85 9.35 -1.78
C LEU A 52 6.16 9.62 -1.01
N GLY A 53 7.21 10.04 -1.74
CA GLY A 53 8.52 10.36 -1.16
C GLY A 53 8.43 11.46 -0.10
N ARG A 54 7.80 12.59 -0.42
CA ARG A 54 7.59 13.70 0.53
C ARG A 54 6.86 13.27 1.79
N CYS A 55 5.82 12.45 1.68
CA CYS A 55 5.08 11.96 2.85
C CYS A 55 5.93 11.03 3.72
N ALA A 56 6.67 10.13 3.07
CA ALA A 56 7.55 9.19 3.76
C ALA A 56 8.67 9.91 4.51
N GLU A 57 9.23 10.98 3.95
CA GLU A 57 10.23 11.82 4.60
C GLU A 57 9.62 12.63 5.75
N ALA A 58 8.54 13.38 5.48
CA ALA A 58 7.93 14.29 6.45
C ALA A 58 7.46 13.58 7.73
N GLY A 59 6.85 12.40 7.59
CA GLY A 59 6.40 11.61 8.74
C GLY A 59 7.44 10.64 9.29
N ARG A 60 8.66 10.63 8.71
CA ARG A 60 9.73 9.66 9.03
C ARG A 60 9.21 8.22 8.99
N ALA A 61 8.53 7.87 7.90
CA ALA A 61 7.91 6.56 7.72
C ALA A 61 8.96 5.44 7.82
N VAL A 62 8.61 4.39 8.57
CA VAL A 62 9.41 3.17 8.64
C VAL A 62 9.38 2.44 7.30
N GLY A 63 8.23 2.48 6.63
CA GLY A 63 8.03 1.95 5.29
C GLY A 63 6.91 2.68 4.55
N ALA A 64 6.91 2.55 3.24
CA ALA A 64 5.84 3.03 2.38
C ALA A 64 5.68 2.08 1.18
N ALA A 65 4.51 2.12 0.52
CA ALA A 65 4.21 1.43 -0.73
C ALA A 65 3.19 2.24 -1.54
N LEU A 66 3.15 2.04 -2.86
CA LEU A 66 2.14 2.62 -3.75
C LEU A 66 1.46 1.52 -4.57
N MET A 67 0.13 1.46 -4.50
CA MET A 67 -0.69 0.45 -5.19
C MET A 67 -0.88 0.79 -6.67
N ALA A 68 -1.30 -0.19 -7.47
CA ALA A 68 -1.43 -0.08 -8.93
C ALA A 68 -2.44 0.96 -9.43
N ASP A 69 -3.42 1.30 -8.62
CA ASP A 69 -4.40 2.38 -8.86
C ASP A 69 -3.95 3.73 -8.28
N GLY A 70 -2.72 3.80 -7.78
CA GLY A 70 -2.16 4.94 -7.09
C GLY A 70 -2.12 6.19 -7.97
N HIS A 71 -2.53 7.31 -7.41
CA HIS A 71 -2.51 8.60 -8.11
C HIS A 71 -2.47 9.76 -7.12
N LYS A 72 -2.23 10.95 -7.66
CA LYS A 72 -2.08 12.19 -6.89
C LYS A 72 -3.32 12.44 -6.03
N GLY A 73 -3.10 12.56 -4.73
CA GLY A 73 -4.14 12.82 -3.74
C GLY A 73 -3.95 14.15 -3.02
N TYR A 74 -4.73 14.37 -1.96
CA TYR A 74 -4.58 15.54 -1.10
C TYR A 74 -3.53 15.26 -0.01
N SER A 75 -2.38 15.94 -0.10
CA SER A 75 -1.18 15.75 0.73
C SER A 75 -0.51 14.37 0.59
N GLN A 76 -1.23 13.26 0.75
CA GLN A 76 -0.77 11.88 0.52
C GLN A 76 -1.38 11.31 -0.78
N PRO A 77 -0.67 10.47 -1.56
CA PRO A 77 -1.26 9.87 -2.75
C PRO A 77 -2.37 8.88 -2.40
N ILE A 78 -3.43 8.87 -3.22
CA ILE A 78 -4.45 7.81 -3.16
C ILE A 78 -3.78 6.50 -3.58
N GLY A 79 -4.14 5.39 -2.92
CA GLY A 79 -3.43 4.12 -3.08
C GLY A 79 -2.05 4.08 -2.40
N GLY A 80 -1.64 5.13 -1.68
CA GLY A 80 -0.41 5.15 -0.90
C GLY A 80 -0.58 4.54 0.49
N VAL A 81 0.31 3.63 0.86
CA VAL A 81 0.38 3.03 2.21
C VAL A 81 1.63 3.54 2.90
N LEU A 82 1.49 4.17 4.07
CA LEU A 82 2.63 4.67 4.87
C LEU A 82 2.55 4.19 6.31
N PHE A 83 3.69 3.73 6.83
CA PHE A 83 3.83 3.18 8.17
C PHE A 83 4.63 4.14 9.05
N TYR A 84 3.97 4.76 10.02
CA TYR A 84 4.58 5.67 10.99
C TYR A 84 4.58 5.05 12.40
N GLU A 85 5.65 5.24 13.18
CA GLU A 85 5.69 4.76 14.59
C GLU A 85 5.00 5.72 15.57
N ARG A 86 5.11 7.03 15.33
CA ARG A 86 4.75 8.07 16.32
C ARG A 86 3.92 9.21 15.73
N PHE A 87 3.42 9.06 14.51
CA PHE A 87 2.66 10.07 13.79
C PHE A 87 1.37 9.47 13.24
N VAL A 88 0.34 10.31 13.18
CA VAL A 88 -0.90 10.03 12.46
C VAL A 88 -1.06 11.13 11.42
N SER A 89 -1.32 10.74 10.17
CA SER A 89 -1.61 11.65 9.07
C SER A 89 -3.11 11.57 8.77
N PRO A 90 -3.93 12.59 9.12
CA PRO A 90 -5.34 12.61 8.75
C PRO A 90 -5.55 12.55 7.24
N SER A 91 -4.70 13.23 6.48
CA SER A 91 -4.69 13.17 5.01
C SER A 91 -4.32 11.79 4.47
N GLY A 92 -3.65 10.95 5.26
CA GLY A 92 -3.37 9.56 4.90
C GLY A 92 -4.56 8.61 5.10
N VAL A 93 -5.60 9.04 5.82
CA VAL A 93 -6.89 8.34 5.91
C VAL A 93 -7.80 8.78 4.74
N GLY A 94 -7.81 10.08 4.45
CA GLY A 94 -8.66 10.69 3.44
C GLY A 94 -9.76 11.57 4.04
N TYR A 95 -10.41 12.39 3.21
CA TYR A 95 -11.53 13.24 3.63
C TYR A 95 -12.76 12.43 4.02
N ASP A 96 -13.08 11.39 3.24
CA ASP A 96 -14.17 10.47 3.50
C ASP A 96 -13.67 9.29 4.34
N ILE A 97 -13.66 9.47 5.65
CA ILE A 97 -13.11 8.50 6.60
C ILE A 97 -14.00 7.26 6.63
N ALA A 98 -13.37 6.10 6.50
CA ALA A 98 -14.02 4.79 6.38
C ALA A 98 -14.83 4.59 5.09
N CYS A 99 -14.50 5.36 4.02
CA CYS A 99 -14.92 5.01 2.68
C CYS A 99 -14.47 3.58 2.33
N GLY A 100 -15.41 2.77 1.83
CA GLY A 100 -15.15 1.36 1.57
C GLY A 100 -16.36 0.65 0.97
N ASN A 101 -16.16 -0.60 0.58
CA ASN A 101 -17.17 -1.41 -0.06
C ASN A 101 -17.74 -2.46 0.90
N LYS A 102 -19.04 -2.73 0.78
CA LYS A 102 -19.70 -3.87 1.42
C LYS A 102 -20.40 -4.71 0.37
N ALA A 103 -19.97 -5.96 0.22
CA ALA A 103 -20.68 -6.95 -0.59
C ALA A 103 -21.51 -7.86 0.33
N VAL A 104 -22.74 -8.17 -0.10
CA VAL A 104 -23.61 -9.13 0.59
C VAL A 104 -23.97 -10.23 -0.41
N ARG A 105 -23.63 -11.48 -0.07
CA ARG A 105 -24.02 -12.64 -0.87
C ARG A 105 -25.49 -12.95 -0.61
N THR A 106 -26.24 -13.13 -1.68
CA THR A 106 -27.63 -13.60 -1.65
C THR A 106 -27.72 -14.98 -2.29
N ASP A 107 -28.85 -15.66 -2.13
CA ASP A 107 -29.12 -16.94 -2.78
C ASP A 107 -29.75 -16.78 -4.18
N LEU A 108 -30.00 -15.53 -4.61
CA LEU A 108 -30.61 -15.23 -5.90
C LEU A 108 -29.60 -15.46 -7.03
N VAL A 109 -30.09 -15.98 -8.16
CA VAL A 109 -29.34 -16.10 -9.41
C VAL A 109 -29.71 -14.99 -10.40
N TYR A 110 -28.86 -14.75 -11.40
CA TYR A 110 -29.06 -13.66 -12.38
C TYR A 110 -30.45 -13.68 -13.06
N GLY A 111 -31.00 -14.87 -13.32
CA GLY A 111 -32.33 -15.02 -13.93
C GLY A 111 -33.50 -14.55 -13.07
N GLU A 112 -33.33 -14.42 -11.76
CA GLU A 112 -34.38 -13.96 -10.83
C GLU A 112 -34.35 -12.43 -10.62
N ILE A 113 -33.29 -11.75 -11.08
CA ILE A 113 -33.06 -10.31 -10.87
C ILE A 113 -33.26 -9.51 -12.16
N ARG A 114 -33.40 -10.20 -13.31
CA ARG A 114 -33.49 -9.57 -14.63
C ARG A 114 -34.93 -9.29 -15.06
#